data_AF-A0A4R6H6N4-F1
#
_entry.id   AF-A0A4R6H6N4-F1
#
_cell.length_a   1.000
_cell.length_b   1.000
_cell.length_c   1.000
_cell.angle_alpha   90.00
_cell.angle_beta   90.00
_cell.angle_gamma   90.00
#
_symmetry.space_group_name_H-M   'P 1'
#
loop_
_entity.id
_entity.type
_entity.pdbx_description
1 polymer ?
#
loop_
_entity_poly.entity_id
_entity_poly.type
_entity_poly.pdbx_seq_one_letter_code
_entity_poly.pdbx_strand_id
1 'polypeptide(L)'
;MKLLLVTLLVFLINLPFGALRAKYKKFTLMWWIYIHIPVPFVILLRIYSDIGFAFYTYPLLVGAFFGGQLIGRKYLARKKDSSNKN
;
A
#
# COMPACT_ATOMS: atom_id res chain seq x y z
N MET A 1 12.62 5.44 -16.66
CA MET A 1 12.62 6.40 -15.53
C MET A 1 11.26 6.51 -14.85
N LYS A 2 10.14 6.66 -15.59
CA LYS A 2 8.78 6.71 -15.01
C LYS A 2 8.39 5.49 -14.15
N LEU A 3 8.73 4.28 -14.58
CA LEU A 3 8.35 3.03 -13.89
C LEU A 3 8.84 2.97 -12.44
N LEU A 4 10.12 3.26 -12.19
CA LEU A 4 10.72 3.22 -10.84
C LEU A 4 10.07 4.25 -9.92
N LEU A 5 9.78 5.44 -10.43
CA LEU A 5 9.16 6.53 -9.66
C LEU A 5 7.74 6.15 -9.25
N VAL A 6 6.99 5.50 -10.14
CA VAL A 6 5.64 4.99 -9.90
C VAL A 6 5.68 3.85 -8.88
N THR A 7 6.59 2.88 -9.04
CA THR A 7 6.77 1.80 -8.06
C THR A 7 7.11 2.34 -6.67
N LEU A 8 7.98 3.35 -6.59
CA LEU A 8 8.35 3.99 -5.33
C LEU A 8 7.15 4.72 -4.70
N LEU A 9 6.34 5.43 -5.50
CA LEU A 9 5.12 6.07 -5.03
C LEU A 9 4.09 5.05 -4.52
N VAL A 10 3.85 3.96 -5.27
CA VAL A 10 2.99 2.84 -4.85
C VAL A 10 3.48 2.31 -3.52
N PHE A 11 4.77 2.09 -3.37
CA PHE A 11 5.37 1.55 -2.15
C PHE A 11 5.19 2.50 -0.95
N LEU A 12 5.54 3.78 -1.12
CA LEU A 12 5.43 4.81 -0.09
C LEU A 12 3.99 5.01 0.38
N ILE A 13 3.02 4.94 -0.54
CA ILE A 13 1.61 5.09 -0.22
C ILE A 13 1.05 3.80 0.37
N ASN A 14 1.47 2.62 -0.08
CA ASN A 14 1.02 1.36 0.54
C ASN A 14 1.56 1.15 1.96
N LEU A 15 2.68 1.77 2.31
CA LEU A 15 3.30 1.69 3.64
C LEU A 15 2.35 2.15 4.79
N PRO A 16 1.78 3.38 4.77
CA PRO A 16 0.82 3.80 5.79
C PRO A 16 -0.49 3.02 5.70
N PHE A 17 -0.97 2.65 4.52
CA PHE A 17 -2.20 1.85 4.37
C PHE A 17 -2.10 0.47 5.04
N GLY A 18 -0.94 -0.20 4.91
CA GLY A 18 -0.68 -1.46 5.60
C GLY A 18 -0.66 -1.34 7.12
N ALA A 19 -0.09 -0.24 7.63
CA ALA A 19 -0.06 0.07 9.06
C ALA A 19 -1.45 0.42 9.60
N LEU A 20 -2.21 1.25 8.87
CA LEU A 20 -3.54 1.69 9.25
C LEU A 20 -4.51 0.51 9.29
N ARG A 21 -4.56 -0.32 8.24
CA ARG A 21 -5.37 -1.55 8.21
C ARG A 21 -5.15 -2.43 9.45
N ALA A 22 -3.90 -2.55 9.90
CA ALA A 22 -3.56 -3.38 11.05
C ALA A 22 -4.02 -2.79 12.38
N LYS A 23 -4.24 -1.48 12.42
CA LYS A 23 -4.67 -0.74 13.61
C LYS A 23 -6.18 -0.82 13.86
N TYR A 24 -6.97 -1.05 12.81
CA TYR A 24 -8.42 -1.14 12.91
C TYR A 24 -8.90 -2.59 13.02
N LYS A 25 -9.97 -2.82 13.78
CA LYS A 25 -10.59 -4.15 13.91
C LYS A 25 -11.07 -4.63 12.54
N LYS A 26 -10.87 -5.93 12.27
CA LYS A 26 -11.44 -6.63 11.11
C LYS A 26 -12.96 -6.43 11.13
N PHE A 27 -13.58 -6.28 9.96
CA PHE A 27 -15.01 -5.98 9.77
C PHE A 27 -15.50 -4.59 10.20
N THR A 28 -14.61 -3.64 10.47
CA THR A 28 -15.03 -2.23 10.63
C THR A 28 -15.13 -1.52 9.28
N LEU A 29 -15.97 -0.49 9.20
CA LEU A 29 -16.11 0.38 8.03
C LEU A 29 -14.75 0.96 7.58
N MET A 30 -13.93 1.35 8.55
CA MET A 30 -12.56 1.82 8.31
C MET A 30 -11.67 0.71 7.70
N TRP A 31 -11.71 -0.52 8.22
CA TRP A 31 -10.97 -1.65 7.64
C TRP A 31 -11.37 -1.92 6.18
N TRP A 32 -12.65 -1.81 5.86
CA TRP A 32 -13.16 -1.91 4.50
C TRP A 32 -12.54 -0.86 3.56
N ILE A 33 -12.51 0.40 4.01
CA ILE A 33 -11.89 1.51 3.27
C ILE A 33 -10.39 1.25 3.05
N TYR A 34 -9.67 0.78 4.08
CA TYR A 34 -8.23 0.51 3.96
C TYR A 34 -7.88 -0.69 3.06
N ILE A 35 -8.82 -1.60 2.80
CA ILE A 35 -8.64 -2.67 1.82
C ILE A 35 -8.98 -2.19 0.42
N HIS A 36 -10.03 -1.36 0.31
CA HIS A 36 -10.48 -0.87 -0.97
C HIS A 36 -9.54 0.18 -1.50
N ILE A 37 -9.23 1.28 -0.80
CA ILE A 37 -8.39 2.39 -1.32
C ILE A 37 -7.10 1.95 -2.04
N PRO A 38 -6.32 0.98 -1.53
CA PRO A 38 -5.14 0.50 -2.22
C PRO A 38 -5.43 -0.03 -3.65
N VAL A 39 -6.60 -0.62 -3.89
CA VAL A 39 -7.01 -1.18 -5.20
C VAL A 39 -7.28 -0.08 -6.24
N PRO A 40 -8.19 0.91 -6.05
CA PRO A 40 -8.33 2.07 -6.92
C PRO A 40 -7.04 2.87 -7.06
N PHE A 41 -6.22 2.92 -6.02
CA PHE A 41 -4.95 3.65 -6.10
C PHE A 41 -3.99 3.01 -7.11
N VAL A 42 -3.88 1.68 -7.12
CA VAL A 42 -3.10 0.94 -8.13
C VAL A 42 -3.68 1.15 -9.54
N ILE A 43 -5.01 1.22 -9.67
CA ILE A 43 -5.69 1.49 -10.94
C ILE A 43 -5.40 2.92 -11.43
N LEU A 44 -5.47 3.93 -10.55
CA LEU A 44 -5.17 5.32 -10.89
C LEU A 44 -3.72 5.50 -11.30
N LEU A 45 -2.77 4.92 -10.57
CA LEU A 45 -1.36 4.98 -10.96
C LEU A 45 -1.10 4.31 -12.30
N ARG A 46 -1.82 3.23 -12.61
CA ARG A 46 -1.74 2.57 -13.91
C ARG A 46 -2.20 3.52 -15.03
N ILE A 47 -3.31 4.24 -14.84
CA ILE A 47 -3.83 5.21 -15.82
C ILE A 47 -2.87 6.39 -15.97
N TYR A 48 -2.42 6.99 -14.86
CA TYR A 48 -1.57 8.18 -14.90
C TYR A 48 -0.16 7.95 -15.44
N SER A 49 0.37 6.75 -15.24
CA SER A 49 1.75 6.46 -15.62
C SER A 49 1.91 6.14 -17.10
N ASP A 50 0.80 5.91 -17.81
CA ASP A 50 0.75 5.44 -19.20
C ASP A 50 1.67 4.23 -19.45
N ILE A 51 1.93 3.47 -18.38
CA ILE A 51 2.64 2.21 -18.43
C ILE A 51 1.63 1.27 -19.06
N GLY A 52 1.75 1.05 -20.38
CA GLY A 52 0.83 0.19 -21.13
C GLY A 52 0.59 -1.16 -20.46
N PHE A 53 -0.43 -1.91 -20.90
CA PHE A 53 -0.83 -3.23 -20.38
C PHE A 53 0.24 -4.32 -20.58
N ALA A 54 1.39 -4.09 -19.95
CA ALA A 54 2.59 -4.84 -20.11
C ALA A 54 2.63 -5.83 -18.96
N PHE A 55 2.42 -7.12 -19.27
CA PHE A 55 2.27 -8.19 -18.28
C PHE A 55 3.41 -8.23 -17.25
N TYR A 56 4.63 -7.86 -17.64
CA TYR A 56 5.81 -7.80 -16.77
C TYR A 56 5.73 -6.73 -15.66
N THR A 57 4.89 -5.71 -15.81
CA THR A 57 4.72 -4.66 -14.79
C THR A 57 3.77 -5.08 -13.66
N TYR A 58 2.92 -6.09 -13.91
CA TYR A 58 1.96 -6.57 -12.92
C TYR A 58 2.63 -7.20 -11.69
N PRO A 59 3.54 -8.19 -11.83
CA PRO A 59 4.21 -8.78 -10.67
C PRO A 59 5.04 -7.75 -9.90
N LEU A 60 5.62 -6.77 -10.61
CA LEU A 60 6.44 -5.73 -9.99
C LEU A 60 5.58 -4.79 -9.13
N LEU A 61 4.46 -4.28 -9.66
CA LEU A 61 3.54 -3.42 -8.91
C LEU A 61 2.87 -4.18 -7.77
N VAL A 62 2.42 -5.41 -8.02
CA VAL A 62 1.80 -6.26 -6.99
C VAL A 62 2.83 -6.61 -5.91
N GLY A 63 4.06 -6.93 -6.26
CA GLY A 63 5.15 -7.16 -5.32
C GLY A 63 5.45 -5.93 -4.47
N ALA A 64 5.54 -4.74 -5.08
CA ALA A 64 5.74 -3.48 -4.35
C ALA A 64 4.54 -3.14 -3.43
N PHE A 65 3.32 -3.43 -3.89
CA PHE A 65 2.09 -3.25 -3.12
C PHE A 65 2.06 -4.15 -1.88
N PHE A 66 2.26 -5.47 -2.07
CA PHE A 66 2.28 -6.42 -0.97
C PHE A 66 3.47 -6.17 -0.04
N GLY A 67 4.64 -5.84 -0.59
CA GLY A 67 5.82 -5.45 0.17
C GLY A 67 5.56 -4.23 1.05
N GLY A 68 4.97 -3.17 0.49
CA GLY A 68 4.58 -1.96 1.22
C GLY A 68 3.55 -2.26 2.32
N GLN A 69 2.51 -3.03 2.02
CA GLN A 69 1.51 -3.41 3.02
C GLN A 69 2.09 -4.27 4.15
N LEU A 70 2.96 -5.24 3.84
CA LEU A 70 3.59 -6.13 4.83
C LEU A 70 4.58 -5.39 5.72
N ILE A 71 5.44 -4.55 5.13
CA ILE A 71 6.43 -3.76 5.86
C ILE A 71 5.71 -2.72 6.73
N GLY A 72 4.72 -2.01 6.18
CA GLY A 72 3.89 -1.07 6.94
C GLY A 72 3.22 -1.73 8.15
N ARG A 73 2.66 -2.93 7.95
CA ARG A 73 2.06 -3.71 9.04
C ARG A 73 3.08 -4.18 10.08
N LYS A 74 4.28 -4.61 9.66
CA LYS A 74 5.27 -5.20 10.59
C LYS A 74 6.07 -4.15 11.35
N TYR A 75 6.49 -3.08 10.69
CA TYR A 75 7.37 -2.05 11.25
C TYR A 75 6.61 -0.86 11.82
N LEU A 76 5.59 -0.33 11.13
CA LEU A 76 4.88 0.87 11.58
C LEU A 76 3.79 0.55 12.62
N ALA A 77 3.06 -0.56 12.46
CA ALA A 77 2.04 -0.93 13.44
C ALA A 77 2.66 -1.26 14.82
N ARG A 78 3.82 -1.94 14.84
CA ARG A 78 4.57 -2.20 16.08
C ARG A 78 5.04 -0.91 16.76
N LYS A 79 5.50 0.09 16.00
CA LYS A 79 6.05 1.33 16.56
C LYS A 79 4.99 2.17 17.29
N LYS A 80 3.71 2.07 16.92
CA LYS A 80 2.64 2.86 17.54
C LYS A 80 2.10 2.25 18.84
N ASP A 81 2.19 0.94 19.02
CA ASP A 81 1.90 0.30 20.33
C ASP A 81 2.94 0.68 21.39
N SER A 82 4.19 0.92 20.99
CA SER A 82 5.25 1.37 21.90
C SER A 82 5.15 2.85 22.30
N SER A 83 4.44 3.67 21.52
CA SER A 83 4.28 5.11 21.77
C SER A 83 2.98 5.49 22.48
N ASN A 84 2.02 4.57 22.61
CA ASN A 84 0.77 4.80 23.34
C ASN A 84 0.87 4.34 24.82
N LYS A 85 2.09 4.25 25.34
CA LYS A 85 2.40 3.88 26.73
C LYS A 85 3.23 4.94 27.46
N ASN A 86 3.25 6.18 26.95
CA ASN A 86 3.80 7.33 27.65
C ASN A 86 2.71 8.35 27.92
#